data_AF-A0A6M1PRX2-F1
#
_entry.id   AF-A0A6M1PRX2-F1
#
_cell.length_a   1.000
_cell.length_b   1.000
_cell.length_c   1.000
_cell.angle_alpha   90.00
_cell.angle_beta   90.00
_cell.angle_gamma   90.00
#
_symmetry.space_group_name_H-M   'P 1'
#
loop_
_entity.id
_entity.type
_entity.pdbx_description
1 polymer ?
#
loop_
_entity_poly.entity_id
_entity_poly.type
_entity_poly.pdbx_seq_one_letter_code
_entity_poly.pdbx_strand_id
1 'polypeptide(L)' 'MIPFSHAWPYEIILGDVYVQSCPFCHTENVLLPMKPKELQSVREGKKKLLVFPCCSERPVVVDSDGDYLLFDRAVR' A
#
# COMPACT_ATOMS: atom_id res chain seq x y z
N MET A 1 0.96 -4.25 -17.69
CA MET A 1 1.44 -2.98 -17.09
C MET A 1 0.32 -2.42 -16.25
N ILE A 2 0.53 -2.24 -14.95
CA ILE A 2 -0.42 -1.53 -14.08
C ILE A 2 -0.19 -0.03 -14.29
N PRO A 3 -1.25 0.78 -14.50
CA PRO A 3 -1.10 2.21 -14.68
C PRO A 3 -0.61 2.88 -13.40
N PHE A 4 0.15 3.96 -13.57
CA PHE A 4 0.74 4.72 -12.44
C PHE A 4 -0.32 5.34 -11.51
N SER A 5 -1.57 5.47 -11.97
CA SER A 5 -2.72 5.89 -11.15
C SER A 5 -3.08 4.89 -10.04
N HIS A 6 -2.56 3.67 -10.09
CA HIS A 6 -2.74 2.63 -9.08
C HIS A 6 -1.53 2.50 -8.14
N ALA A 7 -0.46 3.26 -8.38
CA ALA A 7 0.76 3.21 -7.60
C ALA A 7 0.73 4.25 -6.48
N TRP A 8 1.13 3.84 -5.28
CA TRP A 8 1.25 4.75 -4.15
C TRP A 8 2.54 4.53 -3.36
N PRO A 9 3.29 5.59 -3.03
CA PRO A 9 4.54 5.45 -2.31
C PRO A 9 4.32 4.98 -0.88
N TYR A 10 5.21 4.11 -0.41
CA TYR A 10 5.27 3.67 0.99
C TYR A 10 6.70 3.76 1.51
N GLU A 11 6.84 3.75 2.83
CA GLU A 11 8.13 3.74 3.52
C GLU A 11 8.14 2.67 4.60
N ILE A 12 9.31 2.11 4.87
CA ILE A 12 9.52 1.14 5.95
C ILE A 12 10.32 1.82 7.05
N ILE A 13 9.70 2.00 8.21
CA ILE A 13 10.31 2.65 9.37
C ILE A 13 10.29 1.65 10.52
N LEU A 14 11.47 1.32 11.06
CA LEU A 14 11.63 0.39 12.20
C LEU A 14 10.93 -0.98 12.02
N GLY A 15 10.74 -1.42 10.77
CA GLY A 15 10.09 -2.70 10.45
C GLY A 15 8.57 -2.63 10.29
N ASP A 16 7.98 -1.44 10.37
CA ASP A 16 6.59 -1.15 10.07
C ASP A 16 6.47 -0.39 8.74
N VAL A 17 5.34 -0.57 8.05
CA VAL A 17 5.08 0.02 6.74
C VAL A 17 4.15 1.23 6.89
N TYR A 18 4.55 2.38 6.36
CA TYR A 18 3.81 3.63 6.42
C TYR A 18 3.58 4.21 5.04
N VAL A 19 2.55 5.04 4.91
CA VAL A 19 2.38 5.94 3.77
C VAL A 19 2.41 7.39 4.25
N GLN A 20 3.14 8.23 3.52
CA GLN A 20 3.28 9.66 3.84
C GLN A 20 1.93 10.39 3.83
N SER A 21 1.09 10.08 2.83
CA SER A 21 -0.27 10.60 2.72
C SER A 21 -1.19 9.48 2.26
N CYS A 22 -2.40 9.39 2.82
CA CYS A 22 -3.40 8.42 2.38
C CYS A 22 -4.00 8.85 1.03
N PRO A 23 -4.07 7.97 0.03
CA PRO A 23 -4.66 8.32 -1.27
C PRO A 23 -6.16 8.65 -1.22
N PHE A 24 -6.88 8.17 -0.20
CA PHE A 24 -8.34 8.28 -0.13
C PHE A 24 -8.83 9.46 0.70
N CYS A 25 -8.21 9.69 1.86
CA CYS A 25 -8.62 10.73 2.81
C CYS A 25 -7.53 11.77 3.09
N HIS A 26 -6.39 11.69 2.40
CA HIS A 26 -5.25 12.61 2.52
C HIS A 26 -4.64 12.74 3.92
N THR A 27 -4.97 11.82 4.84
CA THR A 27 -4.35 11.75 6.17
C THR A 27 -2.87 11.45 6.05
N GLU A 28 -2.04 12.19 6.77
CA GLU A 28 -0.58 12.03 6.74
C GLU A 28 -0.10 10.93 7.70
N ASN A 29 1.07 10.35 7.42
CA ASN A 29 1.77 9.37 8.26
C ASN A 29 0.89 8.20 8.71
N VAL A 30 0.25 7.53 7.76
CA VAL A 30 -0.66 6.42 8.07
C VAL A 30 0.11 5.11 8.16
N LEU A 31 0.06 4.49 9.34
CA LEU A 31 0.56 3.14 9.56
C LEU A 31 -0.32 2.14 8.80
N LEU A 32 0.29 1.33 7.95
CA LEU A 32 -0.39 0.25 7.25
C LEU A 32 -0.37 -1.02 8.11
N PRO A 33 -1.48 -1.77 8.21
CA PRO A 33 -1.53 -3.05 8.93
C PRO A 33 -0.90 -4.16 8.08
N MET A 34 0.35 -3.97 7.69
CA MET A 34 1.14 -4.93 6.94
C MET A 34 2.60 -4.88 7.36
N LYS A 35 3.25 -6.04 7.39
CA LYS A 35 4.68 -6.14 7.67
C LYS A 35 5.51 -6.20 6.39
N PRO A 36 6.80 -5.84 6.43
CA PRO A 36 7.69 -5.96 5.28
C PRO A 36 7.79 -7.37 4.67
N LYS A 37 7.63 -8.41 5.47
CA LYS A 37 7.56 -9.80 4.97
C LYS A 37 6.35 -10.04 4.07
N GLU A 38 5.26 -9.32 4.31
CA GLU A 38 4.06 -9.42 3.49
C GLU A 38 4.19 -8.61 2.19
N LEU A 39 4.98 -7.52 2.19
CA LEU A 39 5.37 -6.85 0.94
C LEU A 39 6.11 -7.83 0.01
N GLN A 40 7.08 -8.59 0.53
CA GLN A 40 7.78 -9.61 -0.27
C GLN A 40 6.81 -10.66 -0.83
N SER A 41 5.87 -11.14 0.00
CA SER A 41 4.84 -12.08 -0.46
C SER A 41 3.97 -11.50 -1.58
N VAL A 42 3.65 -10.21 -1.52
CA VAL A 42 2.84 -9.54 -2.55
C VAL A 42 3.62 -9.35 -3.84
N ARG A 43 4.91 -9.00 -3.75
CA ARG A 43 5.85 -8.96 -4.87
C ARG A 43 6.04 -10.31 -5.56
N GLU A 44 5.91 -11.41 -4.83
CA GLU A 44 5.92 -12.78 -5.38
C GLU A 44 4.59 -13.17 -6.06
N GLY A 45 3.62 -12.25 -6.15
CA GLY A 45 2.35 -12.41 -6.85
C GLY A 45 1.17 -12.77 -5.95
N LYS A 46 1.30 -12.72 -4.62
CA LYS A 46 0.15 -12.86 -3.72
C LYS A 46 -0.63 -11.56 -3.63
N LYS A 47 -1.95 -11.63 -3.71
CA LYS A 47 -2.81 -10.46 -3.48
C LYS A 47 -3.13 -10.35 -1.99
N LYS A 48 -3.08 -9.13 -1.45
CA LYS A 48 -3.44 -8.87 -0.05
C LYS A 48 -4.49 -7.78 0.04
N LEU A 49 -5.56 -8.04 0.78
CA LEU A 49 -6.51 -7.00 1.18
C LEU A 49 -5.85 -6.13 2.25
N LEU A 50 -5.68 -4.84 1.97
CA LEU A 50 -5.11 -3.88 2.90
C LEU A 50 -6.22 -2.98 3.42
N VAL A 51 -6.33 -2.84 4.74
CA VAL A 51 -7.31 -1.95 5.36
C VAL A 51 -6.60 -0.68 5.81
N PHE A 52 -7.00 0.46 5.29
CA PHE A 52 -6.49 1.75 5.75
C PHE A 52 -7.17 2.14 7.07
N PRO A 53 -6.42 2.32 8.18
CA PRO A 53 -7.03 2.62 9.47
C PRO A 53 -7.66 4.03 9.54
N CYS A 54 -7.22 4.96 8.70
CA CYS A 54 -7.71 6.34 8.67
C CYS A 54 -9.11 6.49 8.04
N CYS A 55 -9.42 5.72 7.00
CA CYS A 55 -10.67 5.84 6.23
C CYS A 55 -11.47 4.53 6.14
N SER A 56 -10.96 3.43 6.73
CA SER A 56 -11.52 2.08 6.60
C SER A 56 -11.65 1.58 5.15
N GLU A 57 -10.91 2.19 4.24
CA GLU A 57 -10.88 1.83 2.84
C GLU A 57 -10.07 0.55 2.63
N ARG A 58 -10.52 -0.32 1.73
CA ARG A 58 -10.05 -1.72 1.66
C ARG A 58 -9.51 -2.10 0.28
N PRO A 59 -8.50 -1.39 -0.26
CA PRO A 59 -7.96 -1.75 -1.58
C PRO A 59 -7.20 -3.08 -1.50
N VAL A 60 -7.15 -3.77 -2.64
CA VAL A 60 -6.33 -4.98 -2.76
C VAL A 60 -4.96 -4.56 -3.31
N VAL A 61 -3.91 -4.83 -2.54
CA VAL A 61 -2.54 -4.72 -3.02
C VAL A 61 -2.31 -5.91 -3.95
N VAL A 62 -2.12 -5.60 -5.22
CA VAL A 62 -1.90 -6.60 -6.27
C VAL A 62 -0.43 -6.91 -6.47
N ASP A 63 0.43 -5.94 -6.20
CA ASP A 63 1.89 -6.04 -6.34
C ASP A 63 2.55 -4.94 -5.50
N SER A 64 3.84 -5.09 -5.23
CA SER A 64 4.64 -4.08 -4.54
C SER A 64 6.02 -4.00 -5.18
N ASP A 65 6.35 -2.83 -5.69
CA ASP A 65 7.69 -2.49 -6.14
C ASP A 65 8.49 -1.86 -4.98
N GLY A 66 9.80 -1.68 -5.14
CA GLY A 66 10.75 -1.27 -4.09
C GLY A 66 10.20 -0.21 -3.12
N ASP A 67 9.56 0.82 -3.65
CA ASP A 67 9.01 1.94 -2.85
C ASP A 67 7.52 2.25 -3.15
N TYR A 68 6.84 1.41 -3.95
CA TYR A 68 5.46 1.65 -4.39
C TYR A 68 4.56 0.43 -4.17
N LEU A 69 3.38 0.66 -3.59
CA LEU A 69 2.28 -0.30 -3.55
C LEU A 69 1.44 -0.14 -4.82
N LEU A 70 1.13 -1.26 -5.47
CA LEU A 70 0.23 -1.30 -6.62
C LEU A 70 -1.12 -1.85 -6.16
N PHE A 71 -2.18 -1.10 -6.43
CA PHE A 71 -3.55 -1.46 -6.06
C PHE A 71 -4.38 -1.95 -7.24
N ASP A 72 -5.46 -2.68 -6.95
CA ASP A 72 -6.43 -3.15 -7.93
C ASP A 72 -7.29 -2.03 -8.53
N ARG A 73 -7.36 -0.88 -7.86
CA ARG A 73 -8.10 0.32 -8.27
C ARG A 73 -7.23 1.57 -8.29
N ALA A 74 -7.73 2.61 -8.96
CA ALA A 74 -7.11 3.92 -8.96
C ALA A 74 -7.10 4.52 -7.54
N VAL A 75 -5.97 5.10 -7.18
CA VAL A 75 -5.70 5.77 -5.90
C VAL A 75 -5.29 7.24 -6.11
N ARG A 76 -5.49 7.75 -7.33
CA ARG A 76 -5.17 9.10 -7.77
C ARG A 76 -6.27 9.66 -8.65
#